data_AF-A0A938K8X7-F1
#
_entry.id   AF-A0A938K8X7-F1
#
_cell.length_a   1.000
_cell.length_b   1.000
_cell.length_c   1.000
_cell.angle_alpha   90.00
_cell.angle_beta   90.00
_cell.angle_gamma   90.00
#
_symmetry.space_group_name_H-M   'P 1'
#
loop_
_entity.id
_entity.type
_entity.pdbx_description
1 polymer ?
#
loop_
_entity_poly.entity_id
_entity_poly.type
_entity_poly.pdbx_seq_one_letter_code
_entity_poly.pdbx_strand_id
1 'polypeptide(L)'
;MKAAGKSAKVPFGTARFSRVQNVRYLSWEDAFDVEFEDGLCILERHGTIRKANRISPKAKFDHLEIEDWCHAGFFVHYDNGQVAEVSWAFIRELPPQK
;
A
#
# COMPACT_ATOMS: atom_id res chain seq x y z
N MET A 1 20.55 13.82 -0.37
CA MET A 1 20.32 13.41 1.03
C MET A 1 18.98 12.69 1.09
N LYS A 2 18.93 11.38 1.35
CA LYS A 2 17.65 10.68 1.57
C LYS A 2 17.35 10.76 3.07
N ALA A 3 16.38 11.57 3.45
CA ALA A 3 15.75 11.40 4.76
C ALA A 3 15.08 10.02 4.73
N ALA A 4 15.64 9.05 5.46
CA ALA A 4 14.87 7.87 5.83
C ALA A 4 13.81 8.34 6.83
N GLY A 5 12.71 8.89 6.31
CA GLY A 5 11.56 9.26 7.12
C GLY A 5 11.16 8.01 7.92
N LYS A 6 10.97 8.18 9.23
CA LYS A 6 10.34 7.15 10.06
C LYS A 6 9.09 6.69 9.32
N SER A 7 8.92 5.38 9.15
CA SER A 7 7.69 4.81 8.62
C SER A 7 6.52 5.42 9.39
N ALA A 8 5.56 6.01 8.68
CA ALA A 8 4.34 6.55 9.28
C ALA A 8 3.43 5.45 9.86
N LYS A 9 3.80 4.18 9.65
CA LYS A 9 3.13 3.03 10.24
C LYS A 9 3.31 2.98 11.75
N VAL A 10 2.24 2.60 12.44
CA VAL A 10 2.21 2.41 13.89
C VAL A 10 2.29 0.93 14.24
N PRO A 11 2.53 0.54 15.50
CA PRO A 11 2.50 -0.86 15.91
C PRO A 11 1.15 -1.54 15.59
N PHE A 12 1.21 -2.85 15.32
CA PHE A 12 0.03 -3.68 15.07
C PHE A 12 -1.06 -3.48 16.14
N GLY A 13 -2.30 -3.29 15.69
CA GLY A 13 -3.47 -3.12 16.54
C GLY A 13 -3.60 -1.76 17.24
N THR A 14 -2.75 -0.77 16.88
CA THR A 14 -2.81 0.58 17.47
C THR A 14 -3.32 1.65 16.50
N ALA A 15 -3.42 1.34 15.20
CA ALA A 15 -3.98 2.27 14.23
C ALA A 15 -5.51 2.37 14.38
N ARG A 16 -6.06 3.56 14.11
CA ARG A 16 -7.50 3.76 13.96
C ARG A 16 -7.88 3.76 12.49
N PHE A 17 -8.95 3.05 12.17
CA PHE A 17 -9.48 2.97 10.81
C PHE A 17 -9.75 4.36 10.24
N SER A 18 -9.34 4.53 8.98
CA SER A 18 -9.62 5.69 8.14
C SER A 18 -9.65 5.21 6.70
N ARG A 19 -10.61 5.67 5.91
CA ARG A 19 -10.78 5.19 4.54
C ARG A 19 -9.63 5.63 3.65
N VAL A 20 -9.31 4.80 2.67
CA VAL A 20 -8.45 5.21 1.55
C VAL A 20 -9.20 6.21 0.69
N GLN A 21 -8.67 7.41 0.58
CA GLN A 21 -9.24 8.50 -0.21
C GLN A 21 -8.69 8.48 -1.64
N ASN A 22 -7.39 8.24 -1.80
CA ASN A 22 -6.70 8.25 -3.09
C ASN A 22 -5.48 7.32 -3.06
N VAL A 23 -5.16 6.75 -4.21
CA VAL A 23 -3.94 5.94 -4.41
C VAL A 23 -3.30 6.30 -5.74
N ARG A 24 -2.00 6.57 -5.73
CA ARG A 24 -1.26 6.93 -6.94
C ARG A 24 0.01 6.10 -7.06
N TYR A 25 0.21 5.46 -8.20
CA TYR A 25 1.49 4.82 -8.50
C TYR A 25 2.52 5.87 -8.95
N LEU A 26 3.59 6.01 -8.18
CA LEU A 26 4.73 6.87 -8.47
C LEU A 26 5.83 6.04 -9.15
N SER A 27 5.77 5.93 -10.48
CA SER A 27 6.68 5.07 -11.26
C SER A 27 8.17 5.37 -11.05
N TRP A 28 8.50 6.63 -10.77
CA TRP A 28 9.88 7.07 -10.53
C TRP A 28 10.44 6.65 -9.16
N GLU A 29 9.58 6.42 -8.16
CA GLU A 29 9.97 5.89 -6.83
C GLU A 29 9.71 4.39 -6.70
N ASP A 30 9.02 3.79 -7.67
CA ASP A 30 8.45 2.44 -7.60
C ASP A 30 7.67 2.21 -6.29
N ALA A 31 6.72 3.11 -6.03
CA ALA A 31 5.93 3.15 -4.81
C ALA A 31 4.51 3.66 -5.06
N PHE A 32 3.62 3.44 -4.09
CA PHE A 32 2.25 3.90 -4.09
C PHE A 32 2.10 4.97 -3.02
N ASP A 33 1.70 6.17 -3.42
CA ASP A 33 1.29 7.22 -2.51
C ASP A 33 -0.18 6.97 -2.14
N VAL A 34 -0.43 6.74 -0.85
CA VAL A 34 -1.75 6.40 -0.31
C VAL A 34 -2.21 7.52 0.61
N GLU A 35 -3.30 8.18 0.22
CA GLU A 35 -3.94 9.26 0.97
C GLU A 35 -5.16 8.71 1.71
N PHE A 36 -5.31 9.07 2.99
CA PHE A 36 -6.41 8.66 3.86
C PHE A 36 -7.31 9.85 4.21
N GLU A 37 -8.59 9.57 4.52
CA GLU A 37 -9.56 10.62 4.95
C GLU A 37 -9.14 11.36 6.24
N ASP A 38 -8.23 10.81 7.03
CA ASP A 38 -7.68 11.45 8.24
C ASP A 38 -6.53 12.42 7.94
N GLY A 39 -6.22 12.64 6.65
CA GLY A 39 -5.16 13.51 6.17
C GLY A 39 -3.77 12.89 6.21
N LEU A 40 -3.63 11.61 6.60
CA LEU A 40 -2.34 10.94 6.51
C LEU A 40 -2.02 10.55 5.07
N CYS A 41 -0.75 10.73 4.68
CA CYS A 41 -0.20 10.20 3.43
C CYS A 41 0.91 9.20 3.76
N ILE A 42 0.82 7.99 3.22
CA ILE A 42 1.84 6.95 3.39
C ILE A 42 2.34 6.50 2.03
N LEU A 43 3.65 6.57 1.85
CA LEU A 43 4.33 6.00 0.69
C LEU A 43 4.63 4.52 0.94
N GLU A 44 3.91 3.63 0.26
CA GLU A 44 4.13 2.19 0.34
C GLU A 44 4.98 1.70 -0.83
N ARG A 45 6.08 0.99 -0.53
CA ARG A 45 7.00 0.51 -1.57
C ARG A 45 6.37 -0.64 -2.35
N HIS A 46 6.46 -0.59 -3.67
CA HIS A 46 5.94 -1.64 -4.54
C HIS A 46 6.60 -3.00 -4.24
N GLY A 47 7.91 -3.00 -3.92
CA GLY A 47 8.63 -4.20 -3.49
C GLY A 47 8.04 -4.86 -2.23
N THR A 48 7.52 -4.10 -1.27
CA THR A 48 6.87 -4.66 -0.07
C THR A 48 5.56 -5.36 -0.45
N ILE A 49 4.74 -4.70 -1.26
CA ILE A 49 3.45 -5.22 -1.75
C ILE A 49 3.66 -6.53 -2.51
N ARG A 50 4.62 -6.55 -3.45
CA ARG A 50 4.95 -7.75 -4.23
C ARG A 50 5.39 -8.90 -3.34
N LYS A 51 6.25 -8.63 -2.37
CA LYS A 51 6.74 -9.65 -1.43
C LYS A 51 5.60 -10.24 -0.59
N ALA A 52 4.71 -9.40 -0.08
CA ALA A 52 3.57 -9.82 0.73
C ALA A 52 2.57 -10.67 -0.06
N ASN A 53 2.31 -10.28 -1.32
CA ASN A 53 1.33 -10.93 -2.20
C ASN A 53 1.93 -12.00 -3.13
N ARG A 54 3.22 -12.32 -3.00
CA ARG A 54 3.94 -13.30 -3.84
C ARG A 54 3.86 -12.98 -5.34
N ILE A 55 3.92 -11.70 -5.67
CA ILE A 55 3.91 -11.23 -7.05
C ILE A 55 5.28 -11.45 -7.69
N SER A 56 5.29 -11.91 -8.95
CA SER A 56 6.53 -12.07 -9.72
C SER A 56 7.29 -10.74 -9.81
N PRO A 57 8.63 -10.74 -9.63
CA PRO A 57 9.46 -9.54 -9.86
C PRO A 57 9.40 -9.01 -11.29
N LYS A 58 8.97 -9.84 -12.26
CA LYS A 58 8.86 -9.47 -13.67
C LYS A 58 7.48 -8.91 -14.05
N ALA A 59 6.47 -9.10 -13.19
CA ALA A 59 5.12 -8.62 -13.46
C ALA A 59 5.13 -7.08 -13.52
N LYS A 60 4.52 -6.46 -14.52
CA LYS A 60 4.49 -4.99 -14.64
C LYS A 60 3.18 -4.47 -14.09
N PHE A 61 3.25 -3.31 -13.42
CA PHE A 61 2.05 -2.58 -13.02
C PHE A 61 1.18 -2.31 -14.25
N ASP A 62 -0.09 -2.64 -14.18
CA ASP A 62 -1.08 -2.34 -15.21
C ASP A 62 -2.01 -1.22 -14.74
N HIS A 63 -2.83 -1.49 -13.72
CA HIS A 63 -3.72 -0.51 -13.12
C HIS A 63 -3.96 -0.82 -11.63
N LEU A 64 -4.69 0.07 -10.95
CA LEU A 64 -5.15 -0.13 -9.59
C LEU A 64 -6.61 0.26 -9.45
N GLU A 65 -7.27 -0.28 -8.43
CA GLU A 65 -8.64 0.05 -8.04
C GLU A 65 -8.75 0.12 -6.52
N ILE A 66 -9.48 1.10 -5.99
CA ILE A 66 -9.79 1.19 -4.55
C ILE A 66 -10.98 0.27 -4.27
N GLU A 67 -10.92 -0.46 -3.16
CA GLU A 67 -12.02 -1.33 -2.72
C GLU A 67 -13.30 -0.50 -2.50
N ASP A 68 -14.41 -0.94 -3.07
CA ASP A 68 -15.59 -0.09 -3.34
C ASP A 68 -16.58 0.01 -2.17
N TRP A 69 -16.60 -0.95 -1.24
CA TRP A 69 -17.59 -0.97 -0.17
C TRP A 69 -17.14 -0.15 1.04
N CYS A 70 -15.94 -0.42 1.54
CA CYS A 70 -15.43 0.22 2.76
C CYS A 70 -14.27 1.18 2.49
N HIS A 71 -13.70 1.17 1.28
CA HIS A 71 -12.43 1.82 0.97
C HIS A 71 -11.35 1.37 1.96
N ALA A 72 -11.39 0.09 2.33
CA ALA A 72 -10.52 -0.52 3.33
C ALA A 72 -9.19 -1.01 2.74
N GLY A 73 -8.88 -0.63 1.50
CA GLY A 73 -7.69 -1.04 0.78
C GLY A 73 -7.81 -0.74 -0.71
N PHE A 74 -6.91 -1.32 -1.47
CA PHE A 74 -6.91 -1.26 -2.93
C PHE A 74 -6.28 -2.52 -3.51
N PHE A 75 -6.54 -2.77 -4.79
CA PHE A 75 -5.95 -3.85 -5.56
C PHE A 75 -4.98 -3.28 -6.58
N VAL A 76 -3.84 -3.96 -6.75
CA VAL A 76 -2.87 -3.68 -7.80
C VAL A 76 -2.93 -4.82 -8.80
N HIS A 77 -3.31 -4.49 -10.04
CA HIS A 77 -3.39 -5.42 -11.15
C HIS A 77 -2.11 -5.38 -11.97
N TYR A 78 -1.66 -6.55 -12.40
CA TYR A 78 -0.43 -6.73 -13.16
C TYR A 78 -0.70 -7.30 -14.56
N ASP A 79 0.20 -7.01 -15.50
CA ASP A 79 0.14 -7.43 -16.90
C ASP A 79 0.03 -8.95 -17.13
N ASN A 80 0.45 -9.75 -16.14
CA ASN A 80 0.41 -11.20 -16.18
C ASN A 80 -0.80 -11.81 -15.45
N GLY A 81 -1.81 -11.00 -15.13
CA GLY A 81 -3.04 -11.42 -14.45
C GLY A 81 -2.88 -11.67 -12.95
N GLN A 82 -1.70 -11.42 -12.37
CA GLN A 82 -1.57 -11.40 -10.91
C GLN A 82 -2.27 -10.18 -10.33
N VAL A 83 -2.79 -10.32 -9.11
CA VAL A 83 -3.41 -9.24 -8.35
C VAL A 83 -2.79 -9.22 -6.96
N ALA A 84 -2.37 -8.05 -6.48
CA ALA A 84 -1.99 -7.85 -5.10
C ALA A 84 -3.11 -7.12 -4.36
N GLU A 85 -3.57 -7.70 -3.25
CA GLU A 85 -4.45 -7.03 -2.31
C GLU A 85 -3.61 -6.22 -1.32
N VAL A 86 -3.97 -4.97 -1.12
CA VAL A 86 -3.29 -4.06 -0.20
C VAL A 86 -4.30 -3.51 0.79
N SER A 87 -4.37 -4.13 1.96
CA SER A 87 -5.32 -3.74 3.01
C SER A 87 -4.88 -2.48 3.76
N TRP A 88 -5.87 -1.76 4.32
CA TRP A 88 -5.67 -0.63 5.20
C TRP A 88 -4.65 -0.94 6.32
N ALA A 89 -4.79 -2.09 6.98
CA ALA A 89 -3.91 -2.50 8.06
C ALA A 89 -2.47 -2.72 7.57
N PHE A 90 -2.30 -3.32 6.39
CA PHE A 90 -0.98 -3.47 5.78
C PHE A 90 -0.29 -2.11 5.60
N ILE A 91 -1.02 -1.07 5.19
CA ILE A 91 -0.45 0.26 4.93
C ILE A 91 -0.23 1.04 6.22
N ARG A 92 -1.08 0.84 7.24
CA ARG A 92 -1.07 1.64 8.49
C ARG A 92 -0.25 1.04 9.61
N GLU A 93 -0.03 -0.27 9.58
CA GLU A 93 0.55 -0.99 10.71
C GLU A 93 1.84 -1.71 10.35
N LEU A 94 2.76 -1.71 11.30
CA LEU A 94 3.90 -2.61 11.30
C LEU A 94 3.39 -4.04 11.54
N PRO A 95 4.06 -5.06 10.98
CA PRO A 95 3.72 -6.44 11.27
C PRO A 95 3.81 -6.73 12.78
N PRO A 96 2.96 -7.62 13.33
CA PRO A 96 3.02 -7.99 14.74
C PRO A 96 4.41 -8.51 15.11
N GLN A 97 4.91 -8.07 16.26
CA GLN A 97 6.13 -8.64 16.83
C GLN A 97 5.79 -10.01 17.41
N LYS A 98 6.68 -10.98 17.17
CA LYS A 98 6.57 -12.33 17.76
C LYS A 98 6.86 -12.30 19.25
#